data_AF-A0A2N2NPD0-F1
#
_entry.id   AF-A0A2N2NPD0-F1
#
_cell.length_a   1.000
_cell.length_b   1.000
_cell.length_c   1.000
_cell.angle_alpha   90.00
_cell.angle_beta   90.00
_cell.angle_gamma   90.00
#
_symmetry.space_group_name_H-M   'P 1'
#
loop_
_entity.id
_entity.type
_entity.pdbx_description
1 polymer ?
#
loop_
_entity_poly.entity_id
_entity_poly.type
_entity_poly.pdbx_seq_one_letter_code
_entity_poly.pdbx_strand_id
1 'polypeptide(L)'
;MKDFLNKLFPWLVLVVSLINAFWLLLIPGEKSGSFFNISILRLILIGLILLPGIVMLILRTAWGKFLTIRHAKRITKIISTVAFWTLIGVGFFLLMPYTRFRLELAYEVWLRLLPVVLTYGLIGLLWIGYKWLGLRSQQVPATRLSNREVFIDFARGFAILLAVGSHAFYAFGYDVLFGDAMYQVMSFTRLATPSFILITGMMFELVYLRKAEKQGFKVMVKSLVSRAVQCYLAYGITVLIEWFNQQLSTADAQLAVIFMGNSLFSGILQFYTLFLLLAIPIIWLRRRFGIWWTSAIPVLVWLGDVLLERMTWPAEDQPFGHFTALLFGHPSVSHFSMWHALTFMSFGMLVGYMLKRSKLEGNWKHFQIILLILFLLNLLISLVTVLPTTRDAFFFDFSNTFRFNHDLPYYSIGSMGAFLLLWITWKLRRWLVHPWLEHTVTTLGKDSLWAFAVGNSLVAVLPALSTQIWFVVLFVVAVLGGSVVVIKVKKLLSS
;
A
#
# COMPACT_ATOMS: atom_id res chain seq x y z
N MET A 1 9.06 -1.87 -33.53
CA MET A 1 8.16 -1.41 -32.44
C MET A 1 8.72 -0.25 -31.62
N LYS A 2 9.96 -0.31 -31.11
CA LYS A 2 10.56 0.77 -30.29
C LYS A 2 10.65 2.11 -31.03
N ASP A 3 11.06 2.12 -32.30
CA ASP A 3 11.16 3.37 -33.09
C ASP A 3 9.80 3.97 -33.40
N PHE A 4 8.79 3.12 -33.61
CA PHE A 4 7.40 3.56 -33.75
C PHE A 4 6.90 4.23 -32.48
N LEU A 5 7.11 3.61 -31.31
CA LEU A 5 6.74 4.19 -30.01
C LEU A 5 7.47 5.50 -29.72
N ASN A 6 8.76 5.60 -30.09
CA ASN A 6 9.53 6.84 -29.94
C ASN A 6 8.99 7.98 -30.80
N LYS A 7 8.45 7.67 -31.99
CA LYS A 7 7.81 8.66 -32.86
C LYS A 7 6.40 9.01 -32.39
N LEU A 8 5.64 8.03 -31.90
CA LEU A 8 4.23 8.18 -31.51
C LEU A 8 4.06 8.89 -30.16
N PHE A 9 4.89 8.58 -29.16
CA PHE A 9 4.72 9.09 -27.79
C PHE A 9 4.68 10.63 -27.69
N PRO A 10 5.58 11.40 -28.34
CA PRO A 10 5.51 12.86 -28.34
C PRO A 10 4.20 13.40 -28.93
N TRP A 11 3.68 12.74 -29.97
CA TRP A 11 2.41 13.13 -30.59
C TRP A 11 1.23 12.83 -29.69
N LEU A 12 1.22 11.70 -28.99
CA LEU A 12 0.17 11.39 -28.01
C LEU A 12 0.16 12.41 -26.86
N VAL A 13 1.34 12.79 -26.35
CA VAL A 13 1.46 13.85 -25.32
C VAL A 13 0.89 15.17 -25.85
N LEU A 14 1.25 15.56 -27.08
CA LEU A 14 0.73 16.78 -27.70
C LEU A 14 -0.79 16.73 -27.90
N VAL A 15 -1.33 15.60 -28.37
CA VAL A 15 -2.78 15.41 -28.56
C VAL A 15 -3.53 15.50 -27.22
N VAL A 16 -3.03 14.85 -26.17
CA VAL A 16 -3.61 14.95 -24.82
C VAL A 16 -3.56 16.39 -24.31
N SER A 17 -2.44 17.09 -24.49
CA SER A 17 -2.33 18.51 -24.16
C SER A 17 -3.32 19.37 -24.95
N LEU A 18 -3.47 19.16 -26.26
CA LEU A 18 -4.39 19.94 -27.10
C LEU A 18 -5.85 19.68 -26.75
N ILE A 19 -6.25 18.42 -26.53
CA ILE A 19 -7.62 18.06 -26.13
C ILE A 19 -7.97 18.72 -24.81
N ASN A 20 -7.08 18.65 -23.82
CA ASN A 20 -7.34 19.26 -22.51
C ASN A 20 -7.27 20.80 -22.55
N ALA A 21 -6.43 21.39 -23.41
CA ALA A 21 -6.39 22.84 -23.60
C ALA A 21 -7.70 23.33 -24.24
N PHE A 22 -8.21 22.59 -25.23
CA PHE A 22 -9.51 22.85 -25.84
C PHE A 22 -10.64 22.66 -24.84
N TRP A 23 -10.61 21.60 -24.04
CA TRP A 23 -11.59 21.39 -22.98
C TRP A 23 -11.60 22.54 -21.96
N LEU A 24 -10.42 23.04 -21.57
CA LEU A 24 -10.31 24.21 -20.70
C LEU A 24 -10.93 25.48 -21.33
N LEU A 25 -10.85 25.65 -22.65
CA LEU A 25 -11.50 26.76 -23.36
C LEU A 25 -13.03 26.64 -23.35
N LEU A 26 -13.56 25.41 -23.43
CA LEU A 26 -15.00 25.13 -23.41
C LEU A 26 -15.65 25.29 -22.03
N ILE A 27 -14.87 25.21 -20.95
CA ILE A 27 -15.38 25.49 -19.61
C ILE A 27 -15.86 26.95 -19.57
N PRO A 28 -17.09 27.26 -19.13
CA PRO A 28 -17.56 28.63 -18.97
C PRO A 28 -16.66 29.40 -17.98
N GLY A 29 -16.36 30.68 -18.25
CA GLY A 29 -15.45 31.49 -17.43
C GLY A 29 -15.88 32.93 -17.27
N GLU A 30 -15.24 33.62 -16.32
CA GLU A 30 -15.47 35.04 -15.99
C GLU A 30 -15.53 35.92 -17.25
N LYS A 31 -16.68 36.58 -17.45
CA LYS A 31 -16.85 37.59 -18.49
C LYS A 31 -15.98 38.81 -18.14
N SER A 32 -14.72 38.83 -18.57
CA SER A 32 -13.87 40.03 -18.46
C SER A 32 -13.95 40.81 -19.78
N GLY A 33 -14.50 42.02 -19.77
CA GLY A 33 -14.78 42.87 -20.95
C GLY A 33 -13.56 43.35 -21.76
N SER A 34 -12.73 42.42 -22.23
CA SER A 34 -11.54 42.63 -23.07
C SER A 34 -11.71 41.88 -24.39
N PHE A 35 -11.07 42.39 -25.46
CA PHE A 35 -11.25 41.99 -26.86
C PHE A 35 -10.98 40.51 -27.18
N PHE A 36 -10.38 39.74 -26.24
CA PHE A 36 -10.21 38.28 -26.36
C PHE A 36 -10.94 37.47 -25.27
N ASN A 37 -11.60 38.10 -24.29
CA ASN A 37 -12.43 37.45 -23.25
C ASN A 37 -11.77 36.27 -22.50
N ILE A 38 -10.43 36.15 -22.51
CA ILE A 38 -9.68 35.08 -21.84
C ILE A 38 -8.93 35.69 -20.65
N SER A 39 -9.20 35.21 -19.44
CA SER A 39 -8.49 35.66 -18.24
C SER A 39 -7.00 35.25 -18.28
N ILE A 40 -6.14 36.06 -17.66
CA ILE A 40 -4.70 35.76 -17.53
C ILE A 40 -4.48 34.39 -16.89
N LEU A 41 -5.29 34.04 -15.88
CA LEU A 41 -5.27 32.72 -15.26
C LEU A 41 -5.49 31.61 -16.30
N ARG A 42 -6.49 31.76 -17.19
CA ARG A 42 -6.77 30.77 -18.24
C ARG A 42 -5.59 30.66 -19.23
N LEU A 43 -4.93 31.76 -19.60
CA LEU A 43 -3.71 31.71 -20.41
C LEU A 43 -2.58 30.94 -19.72
N ILE A 44 -2.38 31.17 -18.42
CA ILE A 44 -1.38 30.43 -17.62
C ILE A 44 -1.72 28.93 -17.61
N LEU A 45 -2.97 28.56 -17.37
CA LEU A 45 -3.40 27.16 -17.34
C LEU A 45 -3.27 26.49 -18.71
N ILE A 46 -3.60 27.17 -19.80
CA ILE A 46 -3.35 26.70 -21.17
C ILE A 46 -1.84 26.49 -21.38
N GLY A 47 -1.02 27.46 -20.98
CA GLY A 47 0.43 27.34 -21.01
C GLY A 47 0.94 26.10 -20.26
N LEU A 48 0.43 25.85 -19.05
CA LEU A 48 0.76 24.67 -18.24
C LEU A 48 0.31 23.35 -18.88
N ILE A 49 -0.84 23.33 -19.56
CA ILE A 49 -1.35 22.16 -20.29
C ILE A 49 -0.51 21.87 -21.54
N LEU A 50 -0.10 22.91 -22.26
CA LEU A 50 0.68 22.79 -23.50
C LEU A 50 2.17 22.56 -23.24
N LEU A 51 2.68 22.97 -22.07
CA LEU A 51 4.09 22.87 -21.70
C LEU A 51 4.69 21.47 -21.93
N PRO A 52 4.07 20.34 -21.51
CA PRO A 52 4.61 19.01 -21.79
C PRO A 52 4.72 18.71 -23.29
N GLY A 53 3.72 19.11 -24.09
CA GLY A 53 3.75 18.97 -25.55
C GLY A 53 4.88 19.77 -26.17
N ILE A 54 5.05 21.03 -25.76
CA ILE A 54 6.12 21.93 -26.22
C ILE A 54 7.49 21.36 -25.84
N VAL A 55 7.68 20.94 -24.58
CA VAL A 55 8.92 20.32 -24.11
C VAL A 55 9.23 19.08 -24.95
N MET A 56 8.24 18.23 -25.24
CA MET A 56 8.44 17.04 -26.08
C MET A 56 8.83 17.38 -27.53
N LEU A 57 8.32 18.49 -28.09
CA LEU A 57 8.74 18.98 -29.41
C LEU A 57 10.17 19.54 -29.38
N ILE A 58 10.54 20.31 -28.35
CA ILE A 58 11.91 20.81 -28.15
C ILE A 58 12.88 19.64 -28.02
N LEU A 59 12.53 18.59 -27.28
CA LEU A 59 13.35 17.39 -27.15
C LEU A 59 13.57 16.65 -28.48
N ARG A 60 12.74 16.88 -29.52
CA ARG A 60 12.94 16.32 -30.87
C ARG A 60 13.89 17.13 -31.74
N THR A 61 14.18 18.38 -31.39
CA THR A 61 15.18 19.20 -32.10
C THR A 61 16.58 18.58 -31.99
N ALA A 62 17.52 18.97 -32.86
CA ALA A 62 18.89 18.44 -32.84
C ALA A 62 19.55 18.62 -31.46
N TRP A 63 19.35 19.78 -30.83
CA TRP A 63 19.87 20.08 -29.50
C TRP A 63 19.21 19.25 -28.39
N GLY A 64 17.89 19.07 -28.46
CA GLY A 64 17.15 18.22 -27.54
C GLY A 64 17.58 16.75 -27.61
N LYS A 65 17.85 16.23 -28.82
CA LYS A 65 18.42 14.89 -29.03
C LYS A 65 19.81 14.74 -28.41
N PHE A 66 20.67 15.74 -28.57
CA PHE A 66 22.00 15.72 -27.97
C PHE A 66 21.95 15.64 -26.43
N LEU A 67 21.12 16.48 -25.80
CA LEU A 67 20.89 16.47 -24.34
C LEU A 67 20.30 15.14 -23.85
N THR A 68 19.30 14.62 -24.56
CA THR A 68 18.67 13.35 -24.19
C THR A 68 19.61 12.17 -24.34
N ILE A 69 20.54 12.18 -25.29
CA ILE A 69 21.56 11.12 -25.40
C ILE A 69 22.55 11.24 -24.23
N ARG A 70 23.10 12.43 -23.97
CA ARG A 70 24.10 12.67 -22.92
C ARG A 70 23.58 12.33 -21.51
N HIS A 71 22.31 12.61 -21.24
CA HIS A 71 21.71 12.43 -19.92
C HIS A 71 20.53 11.44 -19.89
N ALA A 72 20.44 10.54 -20.88
CA ALA A 72 19.31 9.62 -21.08
C ALA A 72 18.84 8.92 -19.81
N LYS A 73 19.80 8.37 -19.05
CA LYS A 73 19.55 7.61 -17.82
C LYS A 73 19.02 8.50 -16.69
N ARG A 74 19.60 9.70 -16.52
CA ARG A 74 19.21 10.67 -15.49
C ARG A 74 17.83 11.25 -15.79
N ILE A 75 17.61 11.69 -17.04
CA ILE A 75 16.33 12.21 -17.53
C ILE A 75 15.23 11.16 -17.38
N THR A 76 15.46 9.92 -17.85
CA THR A 76 14.47 8.84 -17.70
C THR A 76 14.10 8.59 -16.25
N LYS A 77 15.10 8.59 -15.34
CA LYS A 77 14.86 8.41 -13.90
C LYS A 77 14.04 9.56 -13.33
N ILE A 78 14.37 10.80 -13.67
CA ILE A 78 13.63 11.99 -13.21
C ILE A 78 12.19 11.94 -13.74
N ILE A 79 11.98 11.80 -15.06
CA ILE A 79 10.63 11.78 -15.65
C ILE A 79 9.79 10.66 -15.04
N SER A 80 10.35 9.47 -14.83
CA SER A 80 9.59 8.35 -14.25
C SER A 80 9.24 8.60 -12.77
N THR A 81 10.16 9.24 -12.02
CA THR A 81 9.90 9.63 -10.63
C THR A 81 8.80 10.69 -10.57
N VAL A 82 8.89 11.71 -11.43
CA VAL A 82 7.87 12.76 -11.56
C VAL A 82 6.54 12.16 -11.95
N ALA A 83 6.48 11.37 -13.03
CA ALA A 83 5.25 10.72 -13.49
C ALA A 83 4.57 9.88 -12.39
N PHE A 84 5.34 9.15 -11.59
CA PHE A 84 4.81 8.39 -10.46
C PHE A 84 4.19 9.30 -9.39
N TRP A 85 4.90 10.34 -8.94
CA TRP A 85 4.37 11.28 -7.97
C TRP A 85 3.20 12.10 -8.51
N THR A 86 3.24 12.45 -9.79
CA THR A 86 2.12 13.08 -10.51
C THR A 86 0.88 12.20 -10.47
N LEU A 87 1.00 10.88 -10.72
CA LEU A 87 -0.15 9.99 -10.67
C LEU A 87 -0.74 9.85 -9.26
N ILE A 88 0.11 9.84 -8.23
CA ILE A 88 -0.34 9.90 -6.84
C ILE A 88 -1.11 11.22 -6.60
N GLY A 89 -0.51 12.36 -6.98
CA GLY A 89 -1.15 13.67 -6.85
C GLY A 89 -2.46 13.80 -7.61
N VAL A 90 -2.54 13.24 -8.82
CA VAL A 90 -3.77 13.16 -9.62
C VAL A 90 -4.84 12.33 -8.91
N GLY A 91 -4.46 11.19 -8.34
CA GLY A 91 -5.37 10.39 -7.51
C GLY A 91 -5.97 11.22 -6.37
N PHE A 92 -5.15 11.96 -5.63
CA PHE A 92 -5.63 12.85 -4.57
C PHE A 92 -6.53 13.98 -5.10
N PHE A 93 -6.14 14.63 -6.20
CA PHE A 93 -6.93 15.71 -6.79
C PHE A 93 -8.29 15.24 -7.32
N LEU A 94 -8.36 14.03 -7.91
CA LEU A 94 -9.61 13.44 -8.38
C LEU A 94 -10.52 13.00 -7.24
N LEU A 95 -9.95 12.66 -6.08
CA LEU A 95 -10.71 12.39 -4.87
C LEU A 95 -11.19 13.69 -4.19
N MET A 96 -10.61 14.85 -4.53
CA MET A 96 -10.91 16.14 -3.91
C MET A 96 -12.40 16.56 -3.94
N PRO A 97 -13.19 16.37 -5.00
CA PRO A 97 -14.62 16.72 -5.00
C PRO A 97 -15.45 15.95 -3.97
N TYR A 98 -15.01 14.74 -3.65
CA TYR A 98 -15.66 13.86 -2.69
C TYR A 98 -15.27 14.21 -1.25
N THR A 99 -14.30 15.11 -1.08
CA THR A 99 -13.89 15.57 0.24
C THR A 99 -14.82 16.65 0.78
N ARG A 100 -15.23 16.53 2.05
CA ARG A 100 -16.14 17.48 2.72
C ARG A 100 -15.45 18.83 2.96
N PHE A 101 -14.14 18.81 3.19
CA PHE A 101 -13.32 20.01 3.38
C PHE A 101 -12.50 20.30 2.14
N ARG A 102 -13.19 20.65 1.05
CA ARG A 102 -12.54 21.19 -0.15
C ARG A 102 -11.45 22.17 0.31
N LEU A 103 -10.22 22.02 -0.20
CA LEU A 103 -9.41 23.22 -0.41
C LEU A 103 -10.37 24.27 -0.96
N GLU A 104 -10.44 25.48 -0.40
CA GLU A 104 -11.38 26.56 -0.77
C GLU A 104 -11.29 26.99 -2.26
N LEU A 105 -10.74 26.16 -3.13
CA LEU A 105 -11.10 26.12 -4.52
C LEU A 105 -12.62 26.02 -4.66
N ALA A 106 -13.20 27.16 -5.02
CA ALA A 106 -14.49 27.21 -5.67
C ALA A 106 -14.56 26.12 -6.75
N TYR A 107 -15.73 25.48 -6.86
CA TYR A 107 -15.95 24.38 -7.80
C TYR A 107 -15.51 24.74 -9.24
N GLU A 108 -15.71 26.00 -9.63
CA GLU A 108 -15.21 26.54 -10.90
C GLU A 108 -13.69 26.48 -11.04
N VAL A 109 -12.94 26.83 -10.00
CA VAL A 109 -11.47 26.76 -10.01
C VAL A 109 -11.02 25.30 -10.09
N TRP A 110 -11.67 24.39 -9.35
CA TRP A 110 -11.39 22.96 -9.45
C TRP A 110 -11.67 22.44 -10.87
N LEU A 111 -12.82 22.79 -11.45
CA LEU A 111 -13.19 22.40 -12.80
C LEU A 111 -12.20 22.96 -13.84
N ARG A 112 -11.71 24.20 -13.66
CA ARG A 112 -10.67 24.81 -14.51
C ARG A 112 -9.29 24.16 -14.35
N LEU A 113 -8.95 23.65 -13.16
CA LEU A 113 -7.71 22.90 -12.94
C LEU A 113 -7.79 21.44 -13.39
N LEU A 114 -8.98 20.87 -13.48
CA LEU A 114 -9.19 19.46 -13.86
C LEU A 114 -8.54 19.10 -15.21
N PRO A 115 -8.66 19.89 -16.30
CA PRO A 115 -7.93 19.61 -17.55
C PRO A 115 -6.41 19.59 -17.38
N VAL A 116 -5.85 20.45 -16.52
CA VAL A 116 -4.41 20.45 -16.21
C VAL A 116 -4.05 19.14 -15.54
N VAL A 117 -4.75 18.79 -14.47
CA VAL A 117 -4.48 17.57 -13.70
C VAL A 117 -4.65 16.32 -14.57
N LEU A 118 -5.71 16.24 -15.37
CA LEU A 118 -5.91 15.15 -16.31
C LEU A 118 -4.80 15.11 -17.36
N THR A 119 -4.30 16.25 -17.85
CA THR A 119 -3.17 16.28 -18.78
C THR A 119 -1.95 15.61 -18.17
N TYR A 120 -1.53 16.05 -16.99
CA TYR A 120 -0.35 15.50 -16.32
C TYR A 120 -0.56 14.04 -15.89
N GLY A 121 -1.77 13.67 -15.46
CA GLY A 121 -2.14 12.29 -15.14
C GLY A 121 -2.10 11.37 -16.35
N LEU A 122 -2.74 11.75 -17.46
CA LEU A 122 -2.72 11.00 -18.71
C LEU A 122 -1.32 10.91 -19.30
N ILE A 123 -0.51 11.97 -19.24
CA ILE A 123 0.90 11.92 -19.65
C ILE A 123 1.69 10.96 -18.76
N GLY A 124 1.45 10.97 -17.44
CA GLY A 124 2.04 10.01 -16.51
C GLY A 124 1.67 8.57 -16.87
N LEU A 125 0.39 8.30 -17.16
CA LEU A 125 -0.10 7.00 -17.62
C LEU A 125 0.50 6.60 -18.97
N LEU A 126 0.53 7.51 -19.95
CA LEU A 126 1.14 7.30 -21.26
C LEU A 126 2.63 7.02 -21.12
N TRP A 127 3.35 7.71 -20.23
CA TRP A 127 4.77 7.46 -19.98
C TRP A 127 4.98 6.07 -19.40
N ILE A 128 4.15 5.67 -18.44
CA ILE A 128 4.15 4.31 -17.88
C ILE A 128 3.85 3.28 -18.97
N GLY A 129 2.83 3.51 -19.80
CA GLY A 129 2.46 2.65 -20.93
C GLY A 129 3.56 2.55 -22.00
N TYR A 130 4.20 3.68 -22.33
CA TYR A 130 5.34 3.73 -23.24
C TYR A 130 6.52 2.92 -22.70
N LYS A 131 6.86 3.08 -21.41
CA LYS A 131 7.90 2.27 -20.76
C LYS A 131 7.52 0.80 -20.72
N TRP A 132 6.25 0.48 -20.44
CA TRP A 132 5.74 -0.88 -20.48
C TRP A 132 5.92 -1.53 -21.84
N LEU A 133 5.49 -0.86 -22.92
CA LEU A 133 5.60 -1.40 -24.27
C LEU A 133 7.07 -1.54 -24.69
N GLY A 134 7.92 -0.59 -24.32
CA GLY A 134 9.36 -0.69 -24.50
C GLY A 134 9.97 -1.89 -23.77
N LEU A 135 9.52 -2.17 -22.54
CA LEU A 135 9.95 -3.32 -21.75
C LEU A 135 9.51 -4.65 -22.35
N ARG A 136 8.30 -4.73 -22.93
CA ARG A 136 7.82 -5.95 -23.60
C ARG A 136 8.72 -6.36 -24.76
N SER A 137 9.41 -5.39 -25.38
CA SER A 137 10.38 -5.63 -26.45
C SER A 137 11.81 -5.93 -26.00
N GLN A 138 12.14 -5.72 -24.72
CA GLN A 138 13.49 -6.01 -24.21
C GLN A 138 13.57 -7.49 -23.83
N GLN A 139 14.59 -8.18 -24.35
CA GLN A 139 14.96 -9.48 -23.80
C GLN A 139 15.35 -9.28 -22.34
N VAL A 140 14.72 -10.06 -21.45
CA VAL A 140 15.02 -10.03 -20.02
C VAL A 140 16.49 -10.38 -19.87
N PRO A 141 17.36 -9.46 -19.39
CA PRO A 141 18.74 -9.82 -19.14
C PRO A 141 18.74 -10.98 -18.13
N ALA A 142 19.38 -12.09 -18.50
CA ALA A 142 19.42 -13.31 -17.70
C ALA A 142 20.14 -13.14 -16.33
N THR A 143 20.57 -11.93 -16.00
CA THR A 143 21.58 -11.66 -14.99
C THR A 143 21.23 -10.46 -14.11
N ARG A 144 20.17 -10.62 -13.32
CA ARG A 144 20.26 -10.26 -11.88
C ARG A 144 19.67 -11.42 -11.11
N LEU A 145 20.52 -12.40 -10.83
CA LEU A 145 20.31 -13.53 -9.90
C LEU A 145 20.13 -13.02 -8.45
N SER A 146 19.23 -12.07 -8.23
CA SER A 146 18.73 -11.81 -6.89
C SER A 146 17.61 -12.83 -6.68
N ASN A 147 17.73 -13.68 -5.66
CA ASN A 147 16.64 -14.56 -5.21
C ASN A 147 15.40 -13.77 -4.72
N ARG A 148 15.43 -12.45 -4.81
CA ARG A 148 14.41 -11.52 -4.30
C ARG A 148 13.38 -11.21 -5.38
N GLU A 149 12.12 -11.46 -5.04
CA GLU A 149 10.99 -11.27 -5.94
C GLU A 149 10.45 -9.84 -5.85
N VAL A 150 10.77 -9.01 -6.85
CA VAL A 150 10.44 -7.57 -6.85
C VAL A 150 8.94 -7.29 -6.73
N PHE A 151 8.09 -8.16 -7.29
CA PHE A 151 6.64 -7.96 -7.21
C PHE A 151 6.11 -8.11 -5.78
N ILE A 152 6.74 -8.97 -4.96
CA ILE A 152 6.39 -9.13 -3.54
C ILE A 152 6.80 -7.88 -2.77
N ASP A 153 8.00 -7.35 -3.03
CA ASP A 153 8.43 -6.09 -2.41
C ASP A 153 7.47 -4.94 -2.82
N PHE A 154 7.05 -4.87 -4.08
CA PHE A 154 6.08 -3.86 -4.51
C PHE A 154 4.72 -4.02 -3.83
N ALA A 155 4.14 -5.23 -3.81
CA ALA A 155 2.86 -5.50 -3.16
C ALA A 155 2.90 -5.11 -1.67
N ARG A 156 4.02 -5.42 -1.01
CA ARG A 156 4.27 -5.04 0.38
C ARG A 156 4.36 -3.53 0.56
N GLY A 157 5.10 -2.85 -0.31
CA GLY A 157 5.21 -1.40 -0.33
C GLY A 157 3.86 -0.72 -0.56
N PHE A 158 3.02 -1.31 -1.41
CA PHE A 158 1.68 -0.82 -1.69
C PHE A 158 0.75 -0.99 -0.49
N ALA A 159 0.84 -2.13 0.20
CA ALA A 159 0.11 -2.33 1.45
C ALA A 159 0.53 -1.30 2.53
N ILE A 160 1.83 -1.00 2.66
CA ILE A 160 2.32 0.07 3.55
C ILE A 160 1.73 1.43 3.17
N LEU A 161 1.73 1.74 1.87
CA LEU A 161 1.16 2.99 1.36
C LEU A 161 -0.31 3.13 1.74
N LEU A 162 -1.11 2.06 1.59
CA LEU A 162 -2.51 2.06 1.98
C LEU A 162 -2.71 2.17 3.49
N ALA A 163 -1.88 1.50 4.30
CA ALA A 163 -1.96 1.56 5.76
C ALA A 163 -1.61 2.95 6.30
N VAL A 164 -0.49 3.52 5.85
CA VAL A 164 -0.06 4.87 6.23
C VAL A 164 -1.07 5.91 5.72
N GLY A 165 -1.59 5.72 4.49
CA GLY A 165 -2.67 6.53 3.96
C GLY A 165 -3.92 6.47 4.83
N SER A 166 -4.30 5.28 5.33
CA SER A 166 -5.41 5.10 6.25
C SER A 166 -5.22 5.87 7.56
N HIS A 167 -4.02 5.81 8.15
CA HIS A 167 -3.71 6.53 9.38
C HIS A 167 -3.78 8.05 9.18
N ALA A 168 -3.27 8.55 8.05
CA ALA A 168 -3.45 9.94 7.68
C ALA A 168 -4.95 10.27 7.55
N PHE A 169 -5.71 9.52 6.76
CA PHE A 169 -7.14 9.78 6.58
C PHE A 169 -7.95 9.73 7.89
N TYR A 170 -7.56 8.86 8.81
CA TYR A 170 -8.15 8.81 10.14
C TYR A 170 -7.81 10.05 10.97
N ALA A 171 -6.54 10.44 11.05
CA ALA A 171 -6.10 11.62 11.80
C ALA A 171 -6.74 12.92 11.30
N PHE A 172 -7.06 12.97 10.01
CA PHE A 172 -7.71 14.09 9.34
C PHE A 172 -9.24 13.95 9.22
N GLY A 173 -9.84 12.85 9.71
CA GLY A 173 -11.26 12.54 9.61
C GLY A 173 -11.68 11.95 8.25
N TYR A 174 -12.14 10.69 8.23
CA TYR A 174 -12.59 10.07 6.98
C TYR A 174 -13.88 10.72 6.43
N ASP A 175 -14.79 11.13 7.30
CA ASP A 175 -16.02 11.83 6.95
C ASP A 175 -15.72 13.25 6.42
N VAL A 176 -14.75 13.93 7.05
CA VAL A 176 -14.17 15.21 6.64
C VAL A 176 -13.53 15.09 5.25
N LEU A 177 -12.84 13.98 4.97
CA LEU A 177 -12.12 13.82 3.72
C LEU A 177 -12.90 13.14 2.61
N PHE A 178 -14.01 12.46 2.84
CA PHE A 178 -14.64 11.68 1.77
C PHE A 178 -16.17 11.70 1.76
N GLY A 179 -16.81 12.39 2.72
CA GLY A 179 -18.28 12.51 2.77
C GLY A 179 -18.97 11.15 2.65
N ASP A 180 -19.92 11.04 1.73
CA ASP A 180 -20.68 9.81 1.49
C ASP A 180 -19.81 8.63 0.97
N ALA A 181 -18.61 8.92 0.45
CA ALA A 181 -17.67 7.92 -0.03
C ALA A 181 -16.73 7.37 1.06
N MET A 182 -16.88 7.81 2.32
CA MET A 182 -15.93 7.49 3.40
C MET A 182 -15.77 5.98 3.62
N TYR A 183 -16.85 5.21 3.60
CA TYR A 183 -16.81 3.78 3.90
C TYR A 183 -16.22 2.97 2.75
N GLN A 184 -16.35 3.43 1.51
CA GLN A 184 -15.74 2.82 0.33
C GLN A 184 -14.22 3.03 0.35
N VAL A 185 -13.77 4.24 0.66
CA VAL A 185 -12.33 4.55 0.78
C VAL A 185 -11.72 3.87 2.00
N MET A 186 -12.43 3.85 3.12
CA MET A 186 -12.01 3.13 4.33
C MET A 186 -11.93 1.62 4.09
N SER A 187 -12.91 1.04 3.40
CA SER A 187 -12.87 -0.37 2.96
C SER A 187 -11.65 -0.68 2.10
N PHE A 188 -11.37 0.16 1.09
CA PHE A 188 -10.22 -0.05 0.22
C PHE A 188 -8.89 0.02 0.98
N THR A 189 -8.73 1.01 1.84
CA THR A 189 -7.52 1.17 2.67
C THR A 189 -7.37 0.07 3.72
N ARG A 190 -8.47 -0.49 4.22
CA ARG A 190 -8.47 -1.64 5.15
C ARG A 190 -7.95 -2.95 4.55
N LEU A 191 -7.87 -3.08 3.23
CA LEU A 191 -7.21 -4.22 2.56
C LEU A 191 -5.68 -4.24 2.78
N ALA A 192 -5.09 -3.15 3.29
CA ALA A 192 -3.67 -3.05 3.57
C ALA A 192 -3.18 -4.12 4.56
N THR A 193 -3.84 -4.24 5.71
CA THR A 193 -3.44 -5.17 6.77
C THR A 193 -3.50 -6.63 6.31
N PRO A 194 -4.64 -7.15 5.78
CA PRO A 194 -4.69 -8.51 5.22
C PRO A 194 -3.61 -8.78 4.18
N SER A 195 -3.40 -7.84 3.26
CA SER A 195 -2.36 -7.95 2.23
C SER A 195 -0.96 -8.07 2.82
N PHE A 196 -0.64 -7.22 3.80
CA PHE A 196 0.68 -7.18 4.42
C PHE A 196 0.96 -8.46 5.25
N ILE A 197 -0.02 -8.95 6.02
CA ILE A 197 0.08 -10.18 6.80
C ILE A 197 0.21 -11.39 5.89
N LEU A 198 -0.61 -11.49 4.83
CA LEU A 198 -0.54 -12.59 3.89
C LEU A 198 0.82 -12.64 3.16
N ILE A 199 1.32 -11.49 2.71
CA ILE A 199 2.66 -11.38 2.11
C ILE A 199 3.74 -11.78 3.12
N THR A 200 3.56 -11.47 4.41
CA THR A 200 4.48 -11.94 5.47
C THR A 200 4.45 -13.47 5.57
N GLY A 201 3.28 -14.10 5.51
CA GLY A 201 3.13 -15.56 5.41
C GLY A 201 3.94 -16.14 4.24
N MET A 202 3.89 -15.49 3.06
CA MET A 202 4.74 -15.89 1.92
C MET A 202 6.24 -15.80 2.25
N MET A 203 6.67 -14.79 3.02
CA MET A 203 8.06 -14.65 3.45
C MET A 203 8.49 -15.73 4.44
N PHE A 204 7.59 -16.24 5.28
CA PHE A 204 7.91 -17.39 6.14
C PHE A 204 8.30 -18.61 5.31
N GLU A 205 7.56 -18.90 4.24
CA GLU A 205 7.89 -20.02 3.34
C GLU A 205 9.13 -19.74 2.46
N LEU A 206 9.22 -18.55 1.87
CA LEU A 206 10.26 -18.24 0.88
C LEU A 206 11.63 -17.92 1.49
N VAL A 207 11.65 -17.26 2.64
CA VAL A 207 12.87 -16.74 3.28
C VAL A 207 13.22 -17.55 4.51
N TYR A 208 12.31 -17.64 5.49
CA TYR A 208 12.63 -18.20 6.80
C TYR A 208 12.72 -19.73 6.80
N LEU A 209 11.79 -20.42 6.13
CA LEU A 209 11.88 -21.88 5.96
C LEU A 209 13.16 -22.25 5.19
N ARG A 210 13.48 -21.53 4.10
CA ARG A 210 14.75 -21.72 3.38
C ARG A 210 15.97 -21.47 4.27
N LYS A 211 15.91 -20.49 5.17
CA LYS A 211 16.98 -20.23 6.14
C LYS A 211 17.11 -21.39 7.14
N ALA A 212 16.00 -21.93 7.61
CA ALA A 212 15.99 -23.10 8.50
C ALA A 212 16.55 -24.35 7.80
N GLU A 213 16.20 -24.56 6.53
CA GLU A 213 16.69 -25.68 5.71
C GLU A 213 18.20 -25.58 5.43
N LYS A 214 18.71 -24.38 5.10
CA LYS A 214 20.10 -24.20 4.65
C LYS A 214 21.10 -23.85 5.75
N GLN A 215 20.69 -23.09 6.76
CA GLN A 215 21.56 -22.53 7.81
C GLN A 215 21.20 -23.07 9.20
N GLY A 216 20.20 -23.94 9.30
CA GLY A 216 19.73 -24.51 10.55
C GLY A 216 18.63 -23.69 11.23
N PHE A 217 17.82 -24.38 12.03
CA PHE A 217 16.65 -23.82 12.69
C PHE A 217 17.01 -22.69 13.67
N LYS A 218 18.11 -22.83 14.42
CA LYS A 218 18.59 -21.81 15.37
C LYS A 218 18.89 -20.45 14.70
N VAL A 219 19.43 -20.47 13.48
CA VAL A 219 19.74 -19.24 12.72
C VAL A 219 18.46 -18.57 12.19
N MET A 220 17.44 -19.36 11.87
CA MET A 220 16.11 -18.87 11.53
C MET A 220 15.44 -18.23 12.76
N VAL A 221 15.45 -18.92 13.92
CA VAL A 221 14.91 -18.40 15.19
C VAL A 221 15.57 -17.08 15.57
N LYS A 222 16.91 -17.01 15.59
CA LYS A 222 17.63 -15.76 15.88
C LYS A 222 17.22 -14.62 14.93
N SER A 223 16.93 -14.95 13.66
CA SER A 223 16.46 -13.98 12.68
C SER A 223 15.06 -13.45 12.99
N LEU A 224 14.12 -14.32 13.33
CA LEU A 224 12.75 -13.92 13.67
C LEU A 224 12.71 -13.15 14.98
N VAL A 225 13.40 -13.63 16.02
CA VAL A 225 13.51 -12.94 17.31
C VAL A 225 14.15 -11.55 17.13
N SER A 226 15.23 -11.43 16.36
CA SER A 226 15.83 -10.13 16.07
C SER A 226 14.87 -9.17 15.37
N ARG A 227 14.02 -9.67 14.46
CA ARG A 227 12.99 -8.86 13.81
C ARG A 227 11.83 -8.51 14.76
N ALA A 228 11.42 -9.44 15.62
CA ALA A 228 10.42 -9.18 16.65
C ALA A 228 10.89 -8.08 17.61
N VAL A 229 12.15 -8.15 18.07
CA VAL A 229 12.77 -7.10 18.89
C VAL A 229 12.82 -5.76 18.16
N GLN A 230 13.11 -5.74 16.85
CA GLN A 230 13.05 -4.49 16.07
C GLN A 230 11.63 -3.92 16.03
N CYS A 231 10.59 -4.75 15.88
CA CYS A 231 9.20 -4.30 15.93
C CYS A 231 8.86 -3.75 17.32
N TYR A 232 9.26 -4.44 18.38
CA TYR A 232 9.05 -4.02 19.77
C TYR A 232 9.73 -2.68 20.07
N LEU A 233 10.99 -2.50 19.68
CA LEU A 233 11.70 -1.24 19.89
C LEU A 233 11.10 -0.10 19.08
N ALA A 234 10.72 -0.35 17.82
CA ALA A 234 10.03 0.64 17.00
C ALA A 234 8.67 1.03 17.60
N TYR A 235 7.95 0.07 18.15
CA TYR A 235 6.70 0.29 18.88
C TYR A 235 6.92 1.12 20.15
N GLY A 236 7.94 0.80 20.95
CA GLY A 236 8.31 1.59 22.12
C GLY A 236 8.61 3.05 21.76
N ILE A 237 9.31 3.29 20.64
CA ILE A 237 9.57 4.66 20.15
C ILE A 237 8.27 5.37 19.78
N THR A 238 7.32 4.71 19.12
CA THR A 238 6.02 5.34 18.80
C THR A 238 5.23 5.66 20.05
N VAL A 239 5.19 4.76 21.03
CA VAL A 239 4.52 5.02 22.33
C VAL A 239 5.19 6.18 23.08
N LEU A 240 6.52 6.28 23.06
CA LEU A 240 7.25 7.40 23.67
C LEU A 240 6.91 8.74 22.99
N ILE A 241 6.75 8.75 21.66
CA ILE A 241 6.34 9.94 20.91
C ILE A 241 4.89 10.32 21.26
N GLU A 242 3.98 9.36 21.30
CA GLU A 242 2.57 9.57 21.68
C GLU A 242 2.48 10.13 23.12
N TRP A 243 3.24 9.56 24.05
CA TRP A 243 3.34 10.06 25.44
C TRP A 243 3.93 11.48 25.50
N PHE A 244 5.02 11.75 24.79
CA PHE A 244 5.63 13.09 24.75
C PHE A 244 4.69 14.15 24.16
N ASN A 245 3.87 13.76 23.18
CA ASN A 245 2.84 14.60 22.58
C ASN A 245 1.53 14.64 23.39
N GLN A 246 1.52 14.10 24.62
CA GLN A 246 0.37 14.09 25.52
C GLN A 246 -0.86 13.35 24.96
N GLN A 247 -0.67 12.44 23.99
CA GLN A 247 -1.73 11.59 23.45
C GLN A 247 -2.00 10.36 24.34
N LEU A 248 -1.05 10.02 25.22
CA LEU A 248 -1.17 8.95 26.21
C LEU A 248 -0.83 9.48 27.61
N SER A 249 -1.58 9.04 28.63
CA SER A 249 -1.17 9.26 30.02
C SER A 249 0.05 8.40 30.37
N THR A 250 0.74 8.73 31.47
CA THR A 250 1.89 7.92 31.93
C THR A 250 1.49 6.47 32.24
N ALA A 251 0.30 6.25 32.79
CA ALA A 251 -0.20 4.91 33.08
C ALA A 251 -0.50 4.13 31.78
N ASP A 252 -1.15 4.79 30.81
CA ASP A 252 -1.47 4.16 29.52
C ASP A 252 -0.20 3.85 28.73
N ALA A 253 0.81 4.73 28.77
CA ALA A 253 2.10 4.50 28.13
C ALA A 253 2.83 3.28 28.74
N GLN A 254 2.78 3.11 30.06
CA GLN A 254 3.36 1.95 30.74
C GLN A 254 2.64 0.65 30.33
N LEU A 255 1.30 0.66 30.33
CA LEU A 255 0.49 -0.49 29.90
C LEU A 255 0.70 -0.82 28.42
N ALA A 256 0.78 0.19 27.54
CA ALA A 256 1.03 0.03 26.12
C ALA A 256 2.38 -0.68 25.87
N VAL A 257 3.46 -0.23 26.52
CA VAL A 257 4.80 -0.84 26.38
C VAL A 257 4.81 -2.34 26.70
N ILE A 258 4.01 -2.78 27.68
CA ILE A 258 3.88 -4.20 28.05
C ILE A 258 2.76 -4.95 27.31
N PHE A 259 2.21 -4.35 26.24
CA PHE A 259 1.14 -4.92 25.41
C PHE A 259 -0.22 -5.10 26.10
N MET A 260 -0.46 -4.37 27.20
CA MET A 260 -1.71 -4.36 27.96
C MET A 260 -2.50 -3.05 27.79
N GLY A 261 -2.06 -2.16 26.90
CA GLY A 261 -2.73 -0.91 26.58
C GLY A 261 -2.84 -0.71 25.07
N ASN A 262 -3.55 0.32 24.68
CA ASN A 262 -3.70 0.71 23.28
C ASN A 262 -2.73 1.85 22.92
N SER A 263 -2.44 1.98 21.64
CA SER A 263 -1.53 3.00 21.10
C SER A 263 -2.03 3.43 19.73
N LEU A 264 -1.94 4.71 19.44
CA LEU A 264 -2.45 5.30 18.20
C LEU A 264 -1.60 4.83 17.00
N PHE A 265 -2.23 4.12 16.06
CA PHE A 265 -1.63 3.70 14.79
C PHE A 265 -0.45 2.70 14.86
N SER A 266 0.06 2.40 16.05
CA SER A 266 1.25 1.55 16.26
C SER A 266 0.94 0.11 16.65
N GLY A 267 -0.34 -0.26 16.86
CA GLY A 267 -0.76 -1.63 17.19
C GLY A 267 -0.34 -2.72 16.19
N ILE A 268 -0.06 -2.36 14.93
CA ILE A 268 0.51 -3.29 13.94
C ILE A 268 1.91 -3.77 14.35
N LEU A 269 2.74 -2.92 14.95
CA LEU A 269 4.10 -3.28 15.38
C LEU A 269 4.07 -4.22 16.59
N GLN A 270 3.16 -3.98 17.53
CA GLN A 270 2.86 -4.88 18.65
C GLN A 270 2.40 -6.25 18.12
N PHE A 271 1.41 -6.27 17.21
CA PHE A 271 0.97 -7.50 16.53
C PHE A 271 2.15 -8.25 15.89
N TYR A 272 2.99 -7.56 15.11
CA TYR A 272 4.11 -8.20 14.41
C TYR A 272 5.19 -8.73 15.37
N THR A 273 5.37 -8.11 16.53
CA THR A 273 6.29 -8.60 17.55
C THR A 273 5.89 -10.01 17.98
N LEU A 274 4.63 -10.20 18.36
CA LEU A 274 4.12 -11.50 18.78
C LEU A 274 3.95 -12.47 17.60
N PHE A 275 3.47 -11.99 16.46
CA PHE A 275 3.24 -12.80 15.27
C PHE A 275 4.53 -13.41 14.70
N LEU A 276 5.66 -12.68 14.77
CA LEU A 276 6.98 -13.21 14.37
C LEU A 276 7.49 -14.29 15.33
N LEU A 277 7.17 -14.20 16.62
CA LEU A 277 7.48 -15.23 17.60
C LEU A 277 6.59 -16.46 17.38
N LEU A 278 5.30 -16.26 17.14
CA LEU A 278 4.34 -17.32 16.78
C LEU A 278 4.71 -18.03 15.48
N ALA A 279 5.35 -17.34 14.53
CA ALA A 279 5.82 -17.96 13.30
C ALA A 279 6.88 -19.05 13.53
N ILE A 280 7.60 -19.04 14.66
CA ILE A 280 8.62 -20.06 14.98
C ILE A 280 8.01 -21.46 15.07
N PRO A 281 7.02 -21.74 15.95
CA PRO A 281 6.38 -23.05 16.01
C PRO A 281 5.62 -23.39 14.73
N ILE A 282 5.04 -22.43 14.02
CA ILE A 282 4.35 -22.69 12.75
C ILE A 282 5.33 -23.13 11.65
N ILE A 283 6.50 -22.49 11.53
CA ILE A 283 7.55 -22.91 10.59
C ILE A 283 8.12 -24.28 10.98
N TRP A 284 8.24 -24.55 12.28
CA TRP A 284 8.62 -25.88 12.76
C TRP A 284 7.60 -26.95 12.34
N LEU A 285 6.30 -26.70 12.55
CA LEU A 285 5.21 -27.58 12.12
C LEU A 285 5.25 -27.80 10.61
N ARG A 286 5.39 -26.71 9.84
CA ARG A 286 5.54 -26.73 8.38
C ARG A 286 6.69 -27.62 7.92
N ARG A 287 7.84 -27.54 8.61
CA ARG A 287 9.03 -28.34 8.29
C ARG A 287 8.81 -29.82 8.61
N ARG A 288 8.12 -30.13 9.72
CA ARG A 288 7.92 -31.51 10.18
C ARG A 288 6.83 -32.24 9.41
N PHE A 289 5.71 -31.58 9.12
CA PHE A 289 4.49 -32.23 8.61
C PHE A 289 4.14 -31.87 7.17
N GLY A 290 4.77 -30.85 6.59
CA GLY A 290 4.50 -30.43 5.22
C GLY A 290 3.54 -29.24 5.10
N ILE A 291 3.29 -28.79 3.86
CA ILE A 291 2.48 -27.59 3.58
C ILE A 291 0.99 -27.80 3.87
N TRP A 292 0.50 -29.03 3.68
CA TRP A 292 -0.92 -29.34 3.83
C TRP A 292 -1.45 -29.10 5.24
N TRP A 293 -0.65 -29.44 6.26
CA TRP A 293 -1.01 -29.17 7.65
C TRP A 293 -1.07 -27.68 7.96
N THR A 294 -0.11 -26.91 7.45
CA THR A 294 -0.21 -25.45 7.57
C THR A 294 -1.39 -24.89 6.80
N SER A 295 -1.73 -25.44 5.63
CA SER A 295 -2.88 -25.02 4.81
C SER A 295 -4.23 -25.36 5.43
N ALA A 296 -4.29 -26.28 6.40
CA ALA A 296 -5.50 -26.60 7.15
C ALA A 296 -5.77 -25.63 8.32
N ILE A 297 -4.79 -24.80 8.71
CA ILE A 297 -4.93 -23.85 9.82
C ILE A 297 -6.14 -22.90 9.68
N PRO A 298 -6.49 -22.34 8.51
CA PRO A 298 -7.68 -21.49 8.37
C PRO A 298 -8.97 -22.20 8.80
N VAL A 299 -9.09 -23.50 8.51
CA VAL A 299 -10.24 -24.31 8.94
C VAL A 299 -10.25 -24.42 10.47
N LEU A 300 -9.08 -24.65 11.10
CA LEU A 300 -8.96 -24.68 12.56
C LEU A 300 -9.31 -23.34 13.19
N VAL A 301 -8.89 -22.23 12.57
CA VAL A 301 -9.16 -20.88 13.04
C VAL A 301 -10.67 -20.61 13.03
N TRP A 302 -11.34 -20.89 11.91
CA TRP A 302 -12.77 -20.64 11.76
C TRP A 302 -13.63 -21.56 12.61
N LEU A 303 -13.23 -22.84 12.78
CA LEU A 303 -13.91 -23.74 13.72
C LEU A 303 -13.65 -23.35 15.18
N GLY A 304 -12.45 -22.86 15.49
CA GLY A 304 -12.10 -22.41 16.83
C GLY A 304 -12.82 -21.13 17.22
N ASP A 305 -13.22 -20.29 16.26
CA ASP A 305 -14.02 -19.09 16.53
C ASP A 305 -15.34 -19.42 17.26
N VAL A 306 -16.01 -20.49 16.84
CA VAL A 306 -17.20 -21.04 17.53
C VAL A 306 -16.93 -21.43 19.00
N LEU A 307 -15.69 -21.82 19.31
CA LEU A 307 -15.27 -22.12 20.68
C LEU A 307 -14.90 -20.85 21.45
N LEU A 308 -14.28 -19.86 20.80
CA LEU A 308 -13.90 -18.59 21.41
C LEU A 308 -15.14 -17.81 21.89
N GLU A 309 -16.24 -17.83 21.13
CA GLU A 309 -17.52 -17.23 21.53
C GLU A 309 -18.10 -17.82 22.83
N ARG A 310 -17.74 -19.07 23.16
CA ARG A 310 -18.22 -19.77 24.36
C ARG A 310 -17.32 -19.59 25.58
N MET A 311 -16.15 -18.97 25.41
CA MET A 311 -15.22 -18.72 26.50
C MET A 311 -15.59 -17.43 27.25
N THR A 312 -15.32 -17.41 28.55
CA THR A 312 -15.40 -16.19 29.36
C THR A 312 -14.13 -15.39 29.19
N TRP A 313 -14.24 -14.17 28.66
CA TRP A 313 -13.12 -13.28 28.43
C TRP A 313 -12.98 -12.24 29.54
N PRO A 314 -11.77 -11.71 29.78
CA PRO A 314 -11.57 -10.56 30.65
C PRO A 314 -12.39 -9.36 30.16
N ALA A 315 -12.79 -8.47 31.07
CA ALA A 315 -13.56 -7.28 30.70
C ALA A 315 -12.74 -6.31 29.83
N GLU A 316 -13.44 -5.52 29.02
CA GLU A 316 -12.85 -4.61 28.02
C GLU A 316 -12.00 -3.49 28.62
N ASP A 317 -12.34 -3.06 29.84
CA ASP A 317 -11.64 -2.04 30.61
C ASP A 317 -10.41 -2.57 31.36
N GLN A 318 -10.23 -3.90 31.38
CA GLN A 318 -9.09 -4.51 32.06
C GLN A 318 -7.86 -4.55 31.14
N PRO A 319 -6.65 -4.24 31.64
CA PRO A 319 -5.42 -4.31 30.85
C PRO A 319 -5.18 -5.70 30.22
N PHE A 320 -5.61 -6.76 30.91
CA PHE A 320 -5.52 -8.12 30.39
C PHE A 320 -6.49 -8.38 29.22
N GLY A 321 -7.64 -7.68 29.17
CA GLY A 321 -8.58 -7.72 28.05
C GLY A 321 -7.94 -7.24 26.75
N HIS A 322 -7.11 -6.18 26.78
CA HIS A 322 -6.36 -5.76 25.59
C HIS A 322 -5.38 -6.83 25.08
N PHE A 323 -4.72 -7.52 25.99
CA PHE A 323 -3.80 -8.59 25.62
C PHE A 323 -4.54 -9.78 25.01
N THR A 324 -5.64 -10.25 25.62
CA THR A 324 -6.44 -11.35 25.07
C THR A 324 -7.10 -10.97 23.75
N ALA A 325 -7.52 -9.70 23.58
CA ALA A 325 -8.03 -9.17 22.32
C ALA A 325 -6.98 -9.26 21.21
N LEU A 326 -5.73 -8.91 21.50
CA LEU A 326 -4.64 -9.05 20.53
C LEU A 326 -4.34 -10.52 20.18
N LEU A 327 -4.40 -11.43 21.17
CA LEU A 327 -4.12 -12.85 20.97
C LEU A 327 -5.24 -13.55 20.18
N PHE A 328 -6.48 -13.37 20.63
CA PHE A 328 -7.63 -14.17 20.20
C PHE A 328 -8.69 -13.35 19.47
N GLY A 329 -8.76 -12.04 19.70
CA GLY A 329 -9.83 -11.18 19.18
C GLY A 329 -10.95 -10.92 20.17
N HIS A 330 -10.81 -11.37 21.43
CA HIS A 330 -11.80 -11.18 22.47
C HIS A 330 -11.20 -10.64 23.79
N PRO A 331 -11.87 -9.68 24.46
CA PRO A 331 -13.05 -8.95 23.95
C PRO A 331 -12.67 -8.06 22.76
N SER A 332 -13.64 -7.47 22.04
CA SER A 332 -13.42 -6.79 20.75
C SER A 332 -12.69 -5.44 20.86
N VAL A 333 -11.69 -5.28 21.72
CA VAL A 333 -11.00 -3.99 21.97
C VAL A 333 -9.76 -3.77 21.10
N SER A 334 -9.30 -4.80 20.39
CA SER A 334 -8.13 -4.73 19.50
C SER A 334 -8.56 -4.79 18.04
N HIS A 335 -7.94 -3.99 17.17
CA HIS A 335 -8.15 -4.11 15.72
C HIS A 335 -7.36 -5.24 15.06
N PHE A 336 -6.62 -6.02 15.85
CA PHE A 336 -5.80 -7.15 15.41
C PHE A 336 -6.07 -8.37 16.30
N SER A 337 -6.16 -9.54 15.68
CA SER A 337 -6.21 -10.83 16.36
C SER A 337 -5.18 -11.76 15.74
N MET A 338 -4.27 -12.28 16.56
CA MET A 338 -3.27 -13.25 16.11
C MET A 338 -3.90 -14.58 15.70
N TRP A 339 -4.88 -15.06 16.46
CA TRP A 339 -5.65 -16.26 16.13
C TRP A 339 -6.18 -16.19 14.71
N HIS A 340 -6.96 -15.16 14.41
CA HIS A 340 -7.56 -15.02 13.10
C HIS A 340 -6.54 -14.72 11.99
N ALA A 341 -5.47 -13.98 12.29
CA ALA A 341 -4.39 -13.71 11.36
C ALA A 341 -3.60 -14.97 10.92
N LEU A 342 -3.72 -16.08 11.64
CA LEU A 342 -3.21 -17.38 11.17
C LEU A 342 -3.82 -17.80 9.84
N THR A 343 -5.05 -17.36 9.52
CA THR A 343 -5.68 -17.52 8.20
C THR A 343 -4.81 -16.92 7.10
N PHE A 344 -4.44 -15.64 7.26
CA PHE A 344 -3.57 -14.94 6.31
C PHE A 344 -2.16 -15.55 6.28
N MET A 345 -1.62 -15.94 7.43
CA MET A 345 -0.30 -16.58 7.51
C MET A 345 -0.28 -17.86 6.67
N SER A 346 -1.26 -18.73 6.88
CA SER A 346 -1.39 -20.02 6.22
C SER A 346 -1.57 -19.87 4.71
N PHE A 347 -2.51 -19.04 4.27
CA PHE A 347 -2.68 -18.73 2.86
C PHE A 347 -1.41 -18.15 2.24
N GLY A 348 -0.74 -17.25 2.95
CA GLY A 348 0.55 -16.71 2.55
C GLY A 348 1.60 -17.80 2.36
N MET A 349 1.76 -18.72 3.31
CA MET A 349 2.71 -19.83 3.21
C MET A 349 2.40 -20.75 2.04
N LEU A 350 1.13 -21.09 1.81
CA LEU A 350 0.67 -21.90 0.66
C LEU A 350 0.99 -21.22 -0.67
N VAL A 351 0.67 -19.93 -0.80
CA VAL A 351 0.97 -19.13 -2.00
C VAL A 351 2.48 -19.03 -2.21
N GLY A 352 3.26 -18.84 -1.14
CA GLY A 352 4.73 -18.84 -1.18
C GLY A 352 5.30 -20.19 -1.64
N TYR A 353 4.72 -21.30 -1.18
CA TYR A 353 5.13 -22.64 -1.55
C TYR A 353 4.87 -22.90 -3.04
N MET A 354 3.67 -22.56 -3.51
CA MET A 354 3.31 -22.70 -4.92
C MET A 354 4.12 -21.78 -5.82
N LEU A 355 4.48 -20.57 -5.36
CA LEU A 355 5.40 -19.70 -6.08
C LEU A 355 6.79 -20.35 -6.21
N LYS A 356 7.34 -20.89 -5.12
CA LYS A 356 8.63 -21.60 -5.11
C LYS A 356 8.60 -22.78 -6.09
N ARG A 357 7.55 -23.60 -6.04
CA ARG A 357 7.35 -24.75 -6.92
C ARG A 357 7.21 -24.36 -8.39
N SER A 358 6.32 -23.42 -8.71
CA SER A 358 6.14 -22.90 -10.07
C SER A 358 7.43 -22.33 -10.68
N LYS A 359 8.27 -21.70 -9.84
CA LYS A 359 9.57 -21.18 -10.29
C LYS A 359 10.56 -22.30 -10.63
N LEU A 360 10.60 -23.37 -9.84
CA LEU A 360 11.45 -24.54 -10.09
C LEU A 360 11.03 -25.31 -11.34
N GLU A 361 9.71 -25.47 -11.55
CA GLU A 361 9.15 -26.16 -12.71
C GLU A 361 9.16 -25.31 -13.99
N GLY A 362 9.48 -24.02 -13.89
CA GLY A 362 9.34 -23.06 -14.99
C GLY A 362 7.88 -22.79 -15.42
N ASN A 363 6.90 -23.40 -14.74
CA ASN A 363 5.48 -23.34 -15.05
C ASN A 363 4.70 -22.54 -14.00
N TRP A 364 4.27 -21.35 -14.39
CA TRP A 364 3.49 -20.44 -13.54
C TRP A 364 1.99 -20.75 -13.48
N LYS A 365 1.52 -21.82 -14.13
CA LYS A 365 0.11 -22.22 -14.13
C LYS A 365 -0.35 -22.62 -12.72
N HIS A 366 0.45 -23.41 -11.99
CA HIS A 366 0.13 -23.83 -10.62
C HIS A 366 -0.06 -22.64 -9.67
N PHE A 367 0.87 -21.68 -9.69
CA PHE A 367 0.75 -20.44 -8.91
C PHE A 367 -0.51 -19.61 -9.23
N GLN A 368 -0.89 -19.49 -10.50
CA GLN A 368 -2.10 -18.76 -10.89
C GLN A 368 -3.38 -19.52 -10.50
N ILE A 369 -3.40 -20.83 -10.69
CA ILE A 369 -4.54 -21.68 -10.32
C ILE A 369 -4.76 -21.63 -8.82
N ILE A 370 -3.72 -21.73 -8.00
CA ILE A 370 -3.91 -21.68 -6.54
C ILE A 370 -4.44 -20.32 -6.09
N LEU A 371 -3.95 -19.21 -6.66
CA LEU A 371 -4.48 -17.89 -6.36
C LEU A 371 -5.95 -17.77 -6.73
N LEU A 372 -6.34 -18.30 -7.90
CA LEU A 372 -7.74 -18.31 -8.35
C LEU A 372 -8.61 -19.17 -7.44
N ILE A 373 -8.18 -20.39 -7.09
CA ILE A 373 -8.93 -21.29 -6.21
C ILE A 373 -9.12 -20.64 -4.84
N LEU A 374 -8.07 -20.09 -4.25
CA LEU A 374 -8.16 -19.43 -2.94
C LEU A 374 -9.03 -18.17 -3.03
N PHE A 375 -8.97 -17.40 -4.11
CA PHE A 375 -9.86 -16.26 -4.33
C PHE A 375 -11.33 -16.70 -4.41
N LEU A 376 -11.64 -17.73 -5.20
CA LEU A 376 -13.01 -18.23 -5.36
C LEU A 376 -13.55 -18.86 -4.07
N LEU A 377 -12.71 -19.55 -3.30
CA LEU A 377 -13.07 -20.09 -1.99
C LEU A 377 -13.46 -18.97 -1.02
N ASN A 378 -12.64 -17.92 -0.93
CA ASN A 378 -12.93 -16.78 -0.06
C ASN A 378 -14.12 -15.95 -0.56
N LEU A 379 -14.34 -15.88 -1.88
CA LEU A 379 -15.54 -15.29 -2.45
C LEU A 379 -16.79 -16.06 -2.03
N LEU A 380 -16.78 -17.38 -2.14
CA LEU A 380 -17.90 -18.23 -1.71
C LEU A 380 -18.23 -18.01 -0.23
N ILE A 381 -17.21 -18.03 0.64
CA ILE A 381 -17.40 -17.79 2.07
C ILE A 381 -18.00 -16.41 2.32
N SER A 382 -17.44 -15.37 1.70
CA SER A 382 -17.93 -14.00 1.83
C SER A 382 -19.38 -13.87 1.36
N LEU A 383 -19.76 -14.54 0.25
CA LEU A 383 -21.13 -14.54 -0.24
C LEU A 383 -22.09 -15.21 0.75
N VAL A 384 -21.69 -16.33 1.36
CA VAL A 384 -22.50 -17.05 2.35
C VAL A 384 -22.66 -16.25 3.64
N THR A 385 -21.61 -15.57 4.10
CA THR A 385 -21.61 -14.87 5.39
C THR A 385 -22.19 -13.46 5.33
N VAL A 386 -22.27 -12.85 4.14
CA VAL A 386 -22.63 -11.42 4.00
C VAL A 386 -23.99 -11.23 3.30
N LEU A 387 -24.54 -12.23 2.60
CA LEU A 387 -25.83 -12.07 1.93
C LEU A 387 -27.02 -12.42 2.83
N PRO A 388 -28.16 -11.70 2.70
CA PRO A 388 -28.37 -10.51 1.88
C PRO A 388 -28.06 -9.22 2.67
N THR A 389 -27.04 -8.47 2.27
CA THR A 389 -26.77 -7.11 2.79
C THR A 389 -26.85 -6.06 1.68
N THR A 390 -27.18 -4.82 2.02
CA THR A 390 -27.21 -3.71 1.06
C THR A 390 -25.78 -3.24 0.74
N ARG A 391 -25.60 -2.55 -0.40
CA ARG A 391 -24.27 -2.04 -0.79
C ARG A 391 -23.63 -1.16 0.29
N ASP A 392 -24.40 -0.27 0.91
CA ASP A 392 -23.85 0.66 1.90
C ASP A 392 -23.58 -0.03 3.24
N ALA A 393 -24.44 -0.97 3.66
CA ALA A 393 -24.20 -1.82 4.82
C ALA A 393 -22.93 -2.65 4.63
N PHE A 394 -22.71 -3.24 3.44
CA PHE A 394 -21.48 -3.96 3.12
C PHE A 394 -20.22 -3.12 3.38
N PHE A 395 -20.16 -1.91 2.82
CA PHE A 395 -18.99 -1.06 2.99
C PHE A 395 -18.86 -0.57 4.42
N PHE A 396 -19.96 -0.24 5.09
CA PHE A 396 -19.95 0.14 6.50
C PHE A 396 -19.41 -0.99 7.38
N ASP A 397 -19.95 -2.19 7.26
CA ASP A 397 -19.61 -3.33 8.12
C ASP A 397 -18.18 -3.81 7.88
N PHE A 398 -17.75 -3.95 6.62
CA PHE A 398 -16.36 -4.26 6.32
C PHE A 398 -15.40 -3.18 6.85
N SER A 399 -15.84 -1.93 6.78
CA SER A 399 -15.08 -0.79 7.27
C SER A 399 -15.35 -0.38 8.70
N ASN A 400 -16.08 -1.12 9.53
CA ASN A 400 -16.17 -0.84 10.97
C ASN A 400 -16.32 -2.13 11.75
N THR A 401 -17.44 -2.81 11.56
CA THR A 401 -17.89 -3.98 12.32
C THR A 401 -16.98 -5.18 12.18
N PHE A 402 -16.83 -5.72 10.95
CA PHE A 402 -16.19 -7.02 10.72
C PHE A 402 -14.72 -7.05 11.17
N ARG A 403 -14.02 -5.92 11.04
CA ARG A 403 -12.62 -5.84 11.49
C ARG A 403 -12.51 -5.80 13.01
N PHE A 404 -13.40 -5.06 13.66
CA PHE A 404 -13.35 -4.82 15.10
C PHE A 404 -13.76 -6.07 15.88
N ASN A 405 -14.79 -6.77 15.39
CA ASN A 405 -15.27 -8.01 15.99
C ASN A 405 -14.51 -9.26 15.52
N HIS A 406 -13.55 -9.11 14.60
CA HIS A 406 -12.84 -10.22 13.97
C HIS A 406 -13.72 -11.21 13.21
N ASP A 407 -14.85 -10.73 12.69
CA ASP A 407 -15.80 -11.57 11.96
C ASP A 407 -15.16 -12.19 10.71
N LEU A 408 -15.57 -13.44 10.41
CA LEU A 408 -15.11 -14.21 9.26
C LEU A 408 -15.09 -13.43 7.91
N PRO A 409 -16.09 -12.60 7.56
CA PRO A 409 -16.08 -11.80 6.33
C PRO A 409 -14.84 -10.90 6.18
N TYR A 410 -14.31 -10.35 7.29
CA TYR A 410 -13.12 -9.50 7.22
C TYR A 410 -11.91 -10.27 6.70
N TYR A 411 -11.74 -11.50 7.18
CA TYR A 411 -10.62 -12.37 6.80
C TYR A 411 -10.78 -12.94 5.40
N SER A 412 -12.00 -13.28 4.97
CA SER A 412 -12.24 -13.77 3.62
C SER A 412 -12.09 -12.67 2.56
N ILE A 413 -12.75 -11.53 2.74
CA ILE A 413 -12.67 -10.37 1.83
C ILE A 413 -11.24 -9.81 1.81
N GLY A 414 -10.61 -9.71 2.98
CA GLY A 414 -9.21 -9.30 3.09
C GLY A 414 -8.26 -10.21 2.32
N SER A 415 -8.46 -11.53 2.39
CA SER A 415 -7.68 -12.52 1.64
C SER A 415 -7.90 -12.36 0.13
N MET A 416 -9.13 -12.14 -0.32
CA MET A 416 -9.44 -11.87 -1.74
C MET A 416 -8.68 -10.66 -2.26
N GLY A 417 -8.70 -9.55 -1.52
CA GLY A 417 -7.96 -8.33 -1.88
C GLY A 417 -6.45 -8.58 -1.97
N ALA A 418 -5.90 -9.35 -1.03
CA ALA A 418 -4.49 -9.74 -1.03
C ALA A 418 -4.12 -10.63 -2.23
N PHE A 419 -4.94 -11.62 -2.57
CA PHE A 419 -4.71 -12.47 -3.75
C PHE A 419 -4.81 -11.68 -5.06
N LEU A 420 -5.77 -10.77 -5.16
CA LEU A 420 -5.92 -9.89 -6.30
C LEU A 420 -4.70 -8.98 -6.45
N LEU A 421 -4.24 -8.36 -5.36
CA LEU A 421 -3.03 -7.55 -5.34
C LEU A 421 -1.81 -8.37 -5.79
N LEU A 422 -1.63 -9.59 -5.26
CA LEU A 422 -0.55 -10.48 -5.64
C LEU A 422 -0.63 -10.89 -7.12
N TRP A 423 -1.82 -11.19 -7.63
CA TRP A 423 -2.01 -11.55 -9.02
C TRP A 423 -1.69 -10.39 -9.96
N ILE A 424 -2.20 -9.19 -9.65
CA ILE A 424 -1.92 -7.95 -10.41
C ILE A 424 -0.41 -7.69 -10.39
N THR A 425 0.20 -7.61 -9.21
CA THR A 425 1.64 -7.30 -9.10
C THR A 425 2.52 -8.36 -9.75
N TRP A 426 2.13 -9.64 -9.68
CA TRP A 426 2.82 -10.72 -10.38
C TRP A 426 2.70 -10.58 -11.91
N LYS A 427 1.53 -10.21 -12.47
CA LYS A 427 1.39 -9.88 -13.90
C LYS A 427 2.28 -8.70 -14.28
N LEU A 428 2.41 -7.72 -13.38
CA LEU A 428 3.25 -6.54 -13.54
C LEU A 428 4.75 -6.79 -13.27
N ARG A 429 5.17 -7.98 -12.85
CA ARG A 429 6.54 -8.22 -12.34
C ARG A 429 7.66 -7.78 -13.29
N ARG A 430 7.48 -7.95 -14.61
CA ARG A 430 8.48 -7.54 -15.61
C ARG A 430 8.66 -6.03 -15.64
N TRP A 431 7.57 -5.29 -15.43
CA TRP A 431 7.58 -3.83 -15.33
C TRP A 431 8.18 -3.37 -14.00
N LEU A 432 7.82 -4.05 -12.91
CA LEU A 432 8.29 -3.73 -11.55
C LEU A 432 9.81 -3.85 -11.37
N VAL A 433 10.49 -4.70 -12.14
CA VAL A 433 11.96 -4.88 -12.12
C VAL A 433 12.72 -3.65 -12.66
N HIS A 434 12.05 -2.70 -13.30
CA HIS A 434 12.74 -1.56 -13.92
C HIS A 434 13.50 -0.71 -12.88
N PRO A 435 14.77 -0.33 -13.14
CA PRO A 435 15.61 0.47 -12.23
C PRO A 435 15.03 1.78 -11.67
N TRP A 436 13.99 2.37 -12.28
CA TRP A 436 13.40 3.60 -11.75
C TRP A 436 12.42 3.32 -10.61
N LEU A 437 11.71 2.19 -10.68
CA LEU A 437 10.80 1.70 -9.61
C LEU A 437 11.56 1.18 -8.39
N GLU A 438 12.86 0.95 -8.53
CA GLU A 438 13.71 0.61 -7.40
C GLU A 438 13.66 1.68 -6.31
N HIS A 439 13.42 2.95 -6.67
CA HIS A 439 13.39 4.09 -5.74
C HIS A 439 11.98 4.55 -5.33
N THR A 440 10.94 3.75 -5.61
CA THR A 440 9.53 4.10 -5.31
C THR A 440 8.96 3.16 -4.24
N VAL A 441 7.70 2.71 -4.41
CA VAL A 441 6.99 1.74 -3.57
C VAL A 441 7.82 0.50 -3.28
N THR A 442 8.63 0.05 -4.24
CA THR A 442 9.53 -1.10 -4.04
C THR A 442 10.53 -0.84 -2.91
N THR A 443 11.06 0.39 -2.75
CA THR A 443 11.94 0.71 -1.62
C THR A 443 11.23 0.57 -0.28
N LEU A 444 9.97 1.02 -0.20
CA LEU A 444 9.16 0.90 1.02
C LEU A 444 8.97 -0.56 1.40
N GLY A 445 8.61 -1.41 0.44
CA GLY A 445 8.47 -2.84 0.71
C GLY A 445 9.79 -3.55 1.00
N LYS A 446 10.92 -3.03 0.49
CA LYS A 446 12.23 -3.64 0.77
C LYS A 446 12.63 -3.54 2.24
N ASP A 447 12.26 -2.43 2.88
CA ASP A 447 12.61 -2.06 4.25
C ASP A 447 11.33 -1.72 5.05
N SER A 448 10.31 -2.58 4.94
CA SER A 448 8.94 -2.33 5.40
C SER A 448 8.80 -1.93 6.87
N LEU A 449 9.62 -2.51 7.75
CA LEU A 449 9.60 -2.19 9.18
C LEU A 449 9.95 -0.72 9.43
N TRP A 450 10.97 -0.21 8.75
CA TRP A 450 11.39 1.19 8.88
C TRP A 450 10.36 2.14 8.28
N ALA A 451 9.80 1.78 7.13
CA ALA A 451 8.73 2.58 6.51
C ALA A 451 7.50 2.69 7.44
N PHE A 452 7.11 1.59 8.11
CA PHE A 452 6.02 1.63 9.08
C PHE A 452 6.35 2.42 10.33
N ALA A 453 7.53 2.21 10.92
CA ALA A 453 7.96 2.93 12.12
C ALA A 453 7.99 4.43 11.86
N VAL A 454 8.69 4.87 10.81
CA VAL A 454 8.75 6.29 10.43
C VAL A 454 7.36 6.84 10.10
N GLY A 455 6.55 6.08 9.36
CA GLY A 455 5.20 6.51 9.01
C GLY A 455 4.31 6.74 10.22
N ASN A 456 4.27 5.77 11.13
CA ASN A 456 3.47 5.87 12.34
C ASN A 456 4.00 6.93 13.31
N SER A 457 5.33 7.04 13.49
CA SER A 457 5.92 8.10 14.30
C SER A 457 5.58 9.49 13.77
N LEU A 458 5.63 9.69 12.45
CA LEU A 458 5.26 10.97 11.84
C LEU A 458 3.77 11.28 12.00
N VAL A 459 2.89 10.26 11.94
CA VAL A 459 1.45 10.45 12.21
C VAL A 459 1.24 10.84 13.68
N ALA A 460 1.95 10.20 14.62
CA ALA A 460 1.85 10.49 16.05
C ALA A 460 2.34 11.90 16.41
N VAL A 461 3.22 12.50 15.60
CA VAL A 461 3.69 13.89 15.77
C VAL A 461 2.69 14.91 15.23
N LEU A 462 1.75 14.52 14.38
CA LEU A 462 0.79 15.48 13.85
C LEU A 462 -0.10 16.03 14.96
N PRO A 463 -0.33 17.35 15.00
CA PRO A 463 -1.45 17.89 15.75
C PRO A 463 -2.71 17.25 15.17
N ALA A 464 -3.39 16.44 15.98
CA ALA A 464 -4.73 16.00 15.66
C ALA A 464 -5.56 17.25 15.29
N LEU A 465 -6.34 17.18 14.21
CA LEU A 465 -7.37 18.18 13.85
C LEU A 465 -6.95 19.40 13.02
N SER A 466 -5.95 19.32 12.13
CA SER A 466 -5.98 20.24 10.96
C SER A 466 -6.96 19.70 9.94
N THR A 467 -8.02 20.43 9.58
CA THR A 467 -9.02 19.97 8.59
C THR A 467 -8.61 20.24 7.13
N GLN A 468 -7.38 20.72 6.91
CA GLN A 468 -6.95 21.17 5.59
C GLN A 468 -6.36 20.04 4.74
N ILE A 469 -6.95 19.78 3.57
CA ILE A 469 -6.58 18.65 2.69
C ILE A 469 -5.18 18.73 2.12
N TRP A 470 -4.69 19.93 1.79
CA TRP A 470 -3.33 20.07 1.29
C TRP A 470 -2.29 19.64 2.34
N PHE A 471 -2.64 19.77 3.63
CA PHE A 471 -1.84 19.24 4.73
C PHE A 471 -1.79 17.71 4.69
N VAL A 472 -2.89 17.03 4.36
CA VAL A 472 -2.94 15.56 4.17
C VAL A 472 -2.02 15.12 3.05
N VAL A 473 -2.10 15.78 1.90
CA VAL A 473 -1.27 15.42 0.73
C VAL A 473 0.20 15.70 1.02
N LEU A 474 0.52 16.88 1.56
CA LEU A 474 1.87 17.24 1.96
C LEU A 474 2.41 16.28 3.02
N PHE A 475 1.57 15.88 3.97
CA PHE A 475 1.92 14.93 5.01
C PHE A 475 2.19 13.54 4.44
N VAL A 476 1.29 12.98 3.63
CA VAL A 476 1.50 11.67 3.00
C VAL A 476 2.78 11.70 2.14
N VAL A 477 3.02 12.77 1.39
CA VAL A 477 4.26 12.95 0.62
C VAL A 477 5.47 13.04 1.53
N ALA A 478 5.39 13.78 2.64
CA ALA A 478 6.47 13.91 3.62
C ALA A 478 6.78 12.59 4.31
N VAL A 479 5.76 11.80 4.67
CA VAL A 479 5.91 10.48 5.28
C VAL A 479 6.56 9.51 4.32
N LEU A 480 6.05 9.41 3.09
CA LEU A 480 6.56 8.48 2.10
C LEU A 480 7.96 8.90 1.62
N GLY A 481 8.16 10.20 1.38
CA GLY A 481 9.44 10.79 1.02
C GLY A 481 10.48 10.61 2.13
N GLY A 482 10.12 10.95 3.36
CA GLY A 482 10.94 10.78 4.56
C GLY A 482 11.33 9.31 4.78
N SER A 483 10.38 8.38 4.65
CA SER A 483 10.65 6.94 4.72
C SER A 483 11.67 6.50 3.68
N VAL A 484 11.54 6.94 2.42
CA VAL A 484 12.51 6.63 1.37
C VAL A 484 13.89 7.24 1.65
N VAL A 485 13.95 8.46 2.18
CA VAL A 485 15.20 9.14 2.55
C VAL A 485 15.91 8.38 3.68
N VAL A 486 15.22 8.07 4.78
CA VAL A 486 15.77 7.32 5.92
C VAL A 486 16.31 5.96 5.47
N ILE A 487 15.55 5.24 4.62
CA ILE A 487 15.99 3.94 4.07
C ILE A 487 17.28 4.10 3.24
N LYS A 488 17.43 5.20 2.48
CA LYS A 488 18.64 5.47 1.71
C LYS A 488 19.82 5.86 2.60
N VAL A 489 19.62 6.73 3.59
CA VAL A 489 20.67 7.13 4.54
C VAL A 489 21.21 5.90 5.27
N LYS A 490 20.32 5.03 5.75
CA LYS A 490 20.72 3.75 6.36
C LYS A 490 21.60 2.90 5.44
N LYS A 491 21.28 2.83 4.14
CA LYS A 491 22.08 2.08 3.16
C LYS A 491 23.46 2.70 2.96
N LEU A 492 23.57 4.03 3.03
CA LEU A 492 24.85 4.74 2.94
C LEU A 492 25.70 4.58 4.21
N LEU A 493 25.08 4.47 5.39
CA LEU A 493 25.80 4.28 6.66
C LEU A 493 26.25 2.83 6.90
N SER A 494 25.71 1.87 6.13
CA SER A 494 26.04 0.44 6.23
C SER A 494 26.92 -0.07 5.09
N SER A 495 27.24 0.80 4.13
CA SER A 495 28.26 0.61 3.09
C SER A 495 29.54 1.30 3.50
#